data_AF-A0A9W6WZZ9-F1
#
_entry.id   AF-A0A9W6WZZ9-F1
#
_cell.length_a   1.000
_cell.length_b   1.000
_cell.length_c   1.000
_cell.angle_alpha   90.00
_cell.angle_beta   90.00
_cell.angle_gamma   90.00
#
_symmetry.space_group_name_H-M   'P 1'
#
loop_
_entity.id
_entity.type
_entity.pdbx_description
1 polymer ?
#
loop_
_entity_poly.entity_id
_entity_poly.type
_entity_poly.pdbx_seq_one_letter_code
_entity_poly.pdbx_strand_id
1 'polypeptide(L)'
;MQLVAEVATGNRSLAVLGDMRTLLQMDEADELAAGRHRGSFAASQTLLDGLETSDRALAEDWPRQVLQLQARYLGRLMELHGQKTLEPNGLTLPQLLAKAHCVVSASDEPSPALVKFEKLLSRQKLLKPELKKALDKLCLDTMRSFTRASSQPGPATVFDDRESRDVLQSLVLEIENAVAKEANLDDKLRPALRLFVEHMVFSRLACACYRGTATDLDELNASWREQAAKMRELSLEEVGVPVEIPAEATQQEIFSDSIAAFNKMPHLVPSSVLSAFMRAVCTLYREAKEGLDLDSSCISADVLLPLLVYVLSRCDLPHLHSQVYLMEQYAINESQDGSEAAYYLACLQAAMGYIMGNGVAEDAESQ
;
A
#
# COMPACT_ATOMS: atom_id res chain seq x y z
N MET A 1 5.05 -6.45 26.73
CA MET A 1 6.51 -6.41 26.99
C MET A 1 7.19 -7.80 27.04
N GLN A 2 6.57 -8.89 26.57
CA GLN A 2 7.19 -10.23 26.48
C GLN A 2 6.49 -11.11 25.42
N LEU A 3 5.81 -10.51 24.42
CA LEU A 3 4.66 -11.16 23.75
C LEU A 3 4.98 -11.81 22.40
N VAL A 4 5.95 -11.33 21.62
CA VAL A 4 6.29 -11.96 20.32
C VAL A 4 7.33 -13.08 20.48
N ALA A 5 8.14 -13.03 21.53
CA ALA A 5 9.14 -14.07 21.83
C ALA A 5 8.54 -15.38 22.37
N GLU A 6 7.39 -15.33 23.06
CA GLU A 6 6.78 -16.51 23.69
C GLU A 6 5.91 -17.34 22.72
N VAL A 7 5.40 -16.74 21.64
CA VAL A 7 4.60 -17.47 20.62
C VAL A 7 5.50 -18.17 19.58
N ALA A 8 6.79 -17.82 19.52
CA ALA A 8 7.75 -18.44 18.59
C ALA A 8 8.38 -19.75 19.10
N THR A 9 8.22 -20.11 20.38
CA THR A 9 8.93 -21.24 21.02
C THR A 9 8.27 -22.62 20.85
N GLY A 10 7.62 -22.86 19.71
CA GLY A 10 7.04 -24.16 19.34
C GLY A 10 8.00 -25.03 18.50
N ASN A 11 9.10 -25.48 19.11
CA ASN A 11 9.94 -26.64 18.76
C ASN A 11 10.58 -26.80 17.35
N ARG A 12 11.92 -26.93 17.43
CA ARG A 12 12.92 -27.57 16.55
C ARG A 12 13.63 -26.74 15.47
N SER A 13 14.95 -26.95 15.48
CA SER A 13 16.07 -26.28 14.81
C SER A 13 16.22 -26.66 13.33
N LEU A 14 16.69 -25.74 12.48
CA LEU A 14 18.05 -25.77 11.88
C LEU A 14 18.26 -24.68 10.79
N ALA A 15 19.42 -24.01 10.90
CA ALA A 15 20.27 -23.35 9.88
C ALA A 15 19.68 -22.23 8.97
N VAL A 16 20.06 -20.96 9.20
CA VAL A 16 21.15 -20.17 8.53
C VAL A 16 20.74 -19.57 7.18
N LEU A 17 20.83 -18.24 7.10
CA LEU A 17 20.77 -17.45 5.87
C LEU A 17 21.90 -17.84 4.90
N GLY A 18 21.52 -18.33 3.72
CA GLY A 18 22.39 -18.51 2.56
C GLY A 18 21.63 -19.16 1.42
N ASP A 19 21.56 -18.48 0.28
CA ASP A 19 20.95 -18.88 -1.00
C ASP A 19 19.41 -18.92 -1.12
N MET A 20 18.85 -17.84 -1.67
CA MET A 20 17.55 -17.86 -2.37
C MET A 20 17.61 -18.61 -3.72
N ARG A 21 18.79 -19.08 -4.15
CA ARG A 21 18.94 -19.96 -5.31
C ARG A 21 18.46 -21.39 -5.03
N THR A 22 18.43 -21.79 -3.75
CA THR A 22 17.99 -23.12 -3.29
C THR A 22 16.47 -23.26 -3.28
N LEU A 23 15.71 -22.15 -3.19
CA LEU A 23 14.25 -22.18 -3.23
C LEU A 23 13.67 -22.55 -4.61
N LEU A 24 14.41 -22.29 -5.69
CA LEU A 24 14.01 -22.72 -7.04
C LEU A 24 14.39 -24.18 -7.36
N GLN A 25 15.31 -24.79 -6.60
CA GLN A 25 15.72 -26.18 -6.79
C GLN A 25 14.95 -27.17 -5.91
N MET A 26 14.19 -26.68 -4.92
CA MET A 26 13.33 -27.52 -4.09
C MET A 26 11.98 -27.84 -4.75
N ASP A 27 11.52 -27.02 -5.70
CA ASP A 27 10.35 -27.35 -6.54
C ASP A 27 10.64 -28.47 -7.56
N GLU A 28 11.86 -28.53 -8.12
CA GLU A 28 12.24 -29.60 -9.07
C GLU A 28 12.42 -30.98 -8.38
N ALA A 29 12.69 -31.00 -7.06
CA ALA A 29 12.87 -32.23 -6.31
C ALA A 29 11.54 -32.90 -5.92
N ASP A 30 10.47 -32.12 -5.77
CA ASP A 30 9.13 -32.64 -5.46
C ASP A 30 8.34 -33.07 -6.73
N GLU A 31 8.64 -32.50 -7.91
CA GLU A 31 8.04 -32.97 -9.17
C GLU A 31 8.57 -34.34 -9.65
N LEU A 32 9.78 -34.73 -9.27
CA LEU A 32 10.37 -36.03 -9.64
C LEU A 32 9.85 -37.20 -8.77
N ALA A 33 9.09 -36.93 -7.71
CA ALA A 33 8.52 -37.96 -6.83
C ALA A 33 7.12 -38.45 -7.25
N ALA A 34 6.42 -37.74 -8.14
CA ALA A 34 5.05 -38.06 -8.55
C ALA A 34 5.01 -38.89 -9.84
N GLY A 35 5.52 -40.12 -9.78
CA GLY A 35 5.39 -41.10 -10.86
C GLY A 35 4.04 -41.81 -10.89
N ARG A 36 3.37 -41.73 -12.05
CA ARG A 36 2.33 -42.63 -12.61
C ARG A 36 0.88 -42.47 -12.09
N HIS A 37 0.02 -41.92 -12.96
CA HIS A 37 -1.14 -42.67 -13.46
C HIS A 37 -1.59 -42.15 -14.83
N ARG A 38 -1.76 -43.10 -15.75
CA ARG A 38 -2.16 -42.93 -17.15
C ARG A 38 -3.66 -43.27 -17.23
N GLY A 39 -4.49 -42.36 -17.71
CA GLY A 39 -5.92 -42.59 -17.95
C GLY A 39 -6.46 -41.58 -18.95
N SER A 40 -7.15 -42.07 -19.96
CA SER A 40 -7.42 -41.42 -21.24
C SER A 40 -8.91 -41.11 -21.42
N PHE A 41 -9.18 -40.22 -22.38
CA PHE A 41 -10.44 -39.99 -23.12
C PHE A 41 -11.55 -39.11 -22.49
N ALA A 42 -11.57 -37.86 -22.98
CA ALA A 42 -12.65 -37.24 -23.75
C ALA A 42 -14.11 -37.56 -23.38
N ALA A 43 -14.73 -36.62 -22.65
CA ALA A 43 -16.11 -36.18 -22.86
C ALA A 43 -16.34 -34.95 -21.97
N SER A 44 -16.43 -33.76 -22.56
CA SER A 44 -17.16 -32.56 -22.05
C SER A 44 -16.77 -31.33 -22.87
N GLN A 45 -17.06 -31.35 -24.17
CA GLN A 45 -16.89 -30.21 -25.08
C GLN A 45 -18.10 -29.24 -25.04
N THR A 46 -18.84 -29.22 -23.94
CA THR A 46 -20.01 -28.36 -23.70
C THR A 46 -19.90 -27.53 -22.40
N LEU A 47 -18.71 -27.49 -21.79
CA LEU A 47 -18.40 -26.65 -20.62
C LEU A 47 -17.58 -25.41 -20.98
N LEU A 48 -17.42 -25.08 -22.27
CA LEU A 48 -16.57 -23.97 -22.72
C LEU A 48 -17.33 -22.66 -23.02
N ASP A 49 -18.66 -22.70 -23.14
CA ASP A 49 -19.45 -21.47 -23.31
C ASP A 49 -19.81 -20.77 -21.97
N GLY A 50 -19.55 -21.42 -20.83
CA GLY A 50 -19.71 -20.84 -19.49
C GLY A 50 -18.40 -20.33 -18.86
N LEU A 51 -17.27 -20.54 -19.52
CA LEU A 51 -15.94 -20.13 -19.05
C LEU A 51 -15.53 -18.73 -19.53
N GLU A 52 -16.06 -18.27 -20.67
CA GLU A 52 -15.76 -16.92 -21.17
C GLU A 52 -16.45 -15.79 -20.37
N THR A 53 -17.51 -16.09 -19.63
CA THR A 53 -18.11 -15.18 -18.64
C THR A 53 -17.43 -15.27 -17.26
N SER A 54 -16.74 -16.38 -16.97
CA SER A 54 -16.03 -16.60 -15.71
C SER A 54 -14.64 -15.95 -15.71
N ASP A 55 -13.96 -15.88 -16.87
CA ASP A 55 -12.67 -15.19 -16.99
C ASP A 55 -12.79 -13.65 -16.94
N ARG A 56 -13.98 -13.10 -17.18
CA ARG A 56 -14.26 -11.67 -16.98
C ARG A 56 -14.68 -11.34 -15.54
N ALA A 57 -15.06 -12.35 -14.74
CA ALA A 57 -15.37 -12.23 -13.31
C ALA A 57 -14.14 -12.47 -12.41
N LEU A 58 -13.01 -12.90 -12.98
CA LEU A 58 -11.67 -12.92 -12.35
C LEU A 58 -10.90 -11.61 -12.63
N ALA A 59 -11.62 -10.51 -12.85
CA ALA A 59 -11.05 -9.18 -12.97
C ALA A 59 -10.53 -8.72 -11.59
N GLU A 60 -9.25 -9.00 -11.35
CA GLU A 60 -8.39 -8.29 -10.40
C GLU A 60 -8.79 -8.39 -8.92
N ASP A 61 -8.62 -9.58 -8.32
CA ASP A 61 -8.55 -9.70 -6.85
C ASP A 61 -7.47 -8.74 -6.33
N TRP A 62 -7.87 -7.65 -5.68
CA TRP A 62 -6.93 -6.67 -5.11
C TRP A 62 -5.90 -7.34 -4.17
N PRO A 63 -6.27 -8.33 -3.32
CA PRO A 63 -5.27 -9.05 -2.54
C PRO A 63 -4.16 -9.66 -3.39
N ARG A 64 -4.49 -10.19 -4.56
CA ARG A 64 -3.52 -10.78 -5.49
C ARG A 64 -2.60 -9.69 -6.05
N GLN A 65 -3.13 -8.53 -6.38
CA GLN A 65 -2.35 -7.40 -6.87
C GLN A 65 -1.42 -6.83 -5.79
N VAL A 66 -1.90 -6.66 -4.55
CA VAL A 66 -1.05 -6.26 -3.41
C VAL A 66 0.08 -7.27 -3.21
N LEU A 67 -0.21 -8.57 -3.29
CA LEU A 67 0.83 -9.61 -3.20
C LEU A 67 1.83 -9.55 -4.35
N GLN A 68 1.39 -9.24 -5.57
CA GLN A 68 2.30 -9.05 -6.72
C GLN A 68 3.18 -7.82 -6.54
N LEU A 69 2.60 -6.69 -6.13
CA LEU A 69 3.35 -5.45 -5.82
C LEU A 69 4.36 -5.70 -4.70
N GLN A 70 3.93 -6.38 -3.65
CA GLN A 70 4.79 -6.77 -2.53
C GLN A 70 5.92 -7.70 -2.99
N ALA A 71 5.63 -8.74 -3.78
CA ALA A 71 6.64 -9.65 -4.30
C ALA A 71 7.66 -8.92 -5.19
N ARG A 72 7.20 -8.01 -6.06
CA ARG A 72 8.06 -7.15 -6.89
C ARG A 72 8.94 -6.24 -6.02
N TYR A 73 8.36 -5.61 -5.01
CA TYR A 73 9.08 -4.76 -4.06
C TYR A 73 10.20 -5.54 -3.37
N LEU A 74 9.89 -6.73 -2.85
CA LEU A 74 10.85 -7.59 -2.15
C LEU A 74 11.93 -8.12 -3.09
N GLY A 75 11.58 -8.52 -4.32
CA GLY A 75 12.55 -8.88 -5.35
C GLY A 75 13.53 -7.75 -5.63
N ARG A 76 13.01 -6.52 -5.82
CA ARG A 76 13.86 -5.34 -6.02
C ARG A 76 14.71 -5.02 -4.80
N LEU A 77 14.17 -5.19 -3.60
CA LEU A 77 14.89 -4.96 -2.35
C LEU A 77 16.08 -5.89 -2.23
N MET A 78 15.91 -7.17 -2.58
CA MET A 78 17.01 -8.14 -2.61
C MET A 78 18.09 -7.79 -3.64
N GLU A 79 17.70 -7.37 -4.85
CA GLU A 79 18.65 -6.90 -5.87
C GLU A 79 19.50 -5.75 -5.35
N LEU A 80 18.87 -4.73 -4.73
CA LEU A 80 19.55 -3.59 -4.14
C LEU A 80 20.44 -4.00 -2.97
N HIS A 81 20.03 -4.97 -2.14
CA HIS A 81 20.88 -5.53 -1.09
C HIS A 81 22.15 -6.19 -1.63
N GLY A 82 22.10 -6.78 -2.82
CA GLY A 82 23.30 -7.31 -3.50
C GLY A 82 24.29 -6.24 -3.97
N GLN A 83 23.89 -4.97 -4.05
CA GLN A 83 24.75 -3.90 -4.56
C GLN A 83 25.74 -3.41 -3.51
N LYS A 84 27.04 -3.44 -3.88
CA LYS A 84 28.14 -2.94 -3.04
C LYS A 84 28.12 -1.42 -2.86
N THR A 85 27.53 -0.68 -3.80
CA THR A 85 27.39 0.78 -3.75
C THR A 85 26.48 1.26 -2.62
N LEU A 86 25.61 0.36 -2.11
CA LEU A 86 24.67 0.64 -1.03
C LEU A 86 25.20 0.18 0.34
N GLU A 87 26.47 -0.22 0.44
CA GLU A 87 27.09 -0.50 1.73
C GLU A 87 27.14 0.76 2.62
N PRO A 88 26.76 0.66 3.91
CA PRO A 88 26.76 1.81 4.81
C PRO A 88 28.17 2.09 5.37
N ASN A 89 29.17 2.20 4.50
CA ASN A 89 30.55 2.41 4.92
C ASN A 89 30.73 3.79 5.57
N GLY A 90 31.07 3.79 6.86
CA GLY A 90 31.25 5.01 7.65
C GLY A 90 29.95 5.76 7.99
N LEU A 91 28.79 5.22 7.62
CA LEU A 91 27.49 5.83 7.89
C LEU A 91 26.98 5.40 9.27
N THR A 92 26.63 6.37 10.11
CA THR A 92 25.98 6.11 11.41
C THR A 92 24.47 6.13 11.29
N LEU A 93 23.76 5.50 12.24
CA LEU A 93 22.30 5.51 12.26
C LEU A 93 21.74 6.95 12.29
N PRO A 94 22.20 7.88 13.16
CA PRO A 94 21.74 9.26 13.13
C PRO A 94 21.92 9.97 11.79
N GLN A 95 23.05 9.74 11.10
CA GLN A 95 23.30 10.34 9.79
C GLN A 95 22.34 9.83 8.71
N LEU A 96 21.92 8.56 8.82
CA LEU A 96 20.92 7.99 7.93
C LEU A 96 19.51 8.49 8.26
N LEU A 97 19.17 8.58 9.55
CA LEU A 97 17.87 9.09 10.01
C LEU A 97 17.65 10.57 9.63
N ALA A 98 18.71 11.38 9.56
CA ALA A 98 18.63 12.74 9.02
C ALA A 98 18.14 12.79 7.55
N LYS A 99 18.18 11.66 6.83
CA LYS A 99 17.68 11.50 5.46
C LYS A 99 16.35 10.74 5.40
N ALA A 100 15.54 10.80 6.45
CA ALA A 100 14.24 10.13 6.52
C ALA A 100 13.30 10.48 5.35
N HIS A 101 13.33 11.72 4.86
CA HIS A 101 12.56 12.13 3.68
C HIS A 101 12.89 11.34 2.40
N CYS A 102 14.09 10.74 2.31
CA CYS A 102 14.48 9.88 1.17
C CYS A 102 13.88 8.47 1.24
N VAL A 103 13.20 8.11 2.34
CA VAL A 103 12.59 6.78 2.50
C VAL A 103 11.25 6.71 1.81
N VAL A 104 10.48 7.80 1.89
CA VAL A 104 9.16 7.94 1.29
C VAL A 104 9.29 8.00 -0.22
N SER A 105 8.76 7.00 -0.91
CA SER A 105 8.76 6.93 -2.36
C SER A 105 7.39 7.30 -2.91
N ALA A 106 7.36 7.93 -4.09
CA ALA A 106 6.14 8.10 -4.89
C ALA A 106 5.84 6.84 -5.74
N SER A 107 6.47 5.71 -5.40
CA SER A 107 6.31 4.43 -6.09
C SER A 107 6.41 3.29 -5.09
N ASP A 108 5.81 2.15 -5.41
CA ASP A 108 5.98 0.89 -4.68
C ASP A 108 7.35 0.25 -4.98
N GLU A 109 8.43 1.02 -4.76
CA GLU A 109 9.80 0.56 -4.91
C GLU A 109 10.66 0.87 -3.68
N PRO A 110 11.60 -0.02 -3.32
CA PRO A 110 12.49 0.20 -2.18
C PRO A 110 13.48 1.32 -2.44
N SER A 111 13.57 2.25 -1.49
CA SER A 111 14.53 3.35 -1.57
C SER A 111 15.95 2.88 -1.21
N PRO A 112 17.00 3.50 -1.82
CA PRO A 112 18.38 3.26 -1.41
C PRO A 112 18.65 3.57 0.07
N ALA A 113 17.88 4.50 0.65
CA ALA A 113 17.96 4.83 2.07
C ALA A 113 17.47 3.65 2.94
N LEU A 114 16.34 3.04 2.59
CA LEU A 114 15.81 1.87 3.29
C LEU A 114 16.78 0.68 3.23
N VAL A 115 17.39 0.42 2.07
CA VAL A 115 18.39 -0.65 1.92
C VAL A 115 19.58 -0.40 2.84
N LYS A 116 20.11 0.84 2.86
CA LYS A 116 21.21 1.22 3.76
C LYS A 116 20.83 1.03 5.22
N PHE A 117 19.58 1.31 5.58
CA PHE A 117 19.07 1.11 6.94
C PHE A 117 19.07 -0.36 7.33
N GLU A 118 18.49 -1.24 6.51
CA GLU A 118 18.45 -2.69 6.79
C GLU A 118 19.85 -3.31 6.85
N LYS A 119 20.77 -2.87 5.98
CA LYS A 119 22.19 -3.28 6.04
C LYS A 119 22.85 -2.81 7.32
N LEU A 120 22.57 -1.58 7.75
CA LEU A 120 23.12 -1.02 8.99
C LEU A 120 22.62 -1.80 10.21
N LEU A 121 21.32 -2.11 10.28
CA LEU A 121 20.74 -2.94 11.34
C LEU A 121 21.45 -4.29 11.46
N SER A 122 21.70 -4.94 10.32
CA SER A 122 22.37 -6.24 10.27
C SER A 122 23.85 -6.14 10.66
N ARG A 123 24.58 -5.15 10.13
CA ARG A 123 26.02 -4.97 10.38
C ARG A 123 26.32 -4.58 11.83
N GLN A 124 25.50 -3.71 12.41
CA GLN A 124 25.66 -3.23 13.78
C GLN A 124 24.91 -4.09 14.82
N LYS A 125 24.22 -5.15 14.39
CA LYS A 125 23.42 -6.04 15.25
C LYS A 125 22.38 -5.28 16.10
N LEU A 126 21.82 -4.21 15.54
CA LEU A 126 20.85 -3.34 16.23
C LEU A 126 19.49 -4.03 16.45
N LEU A 127 19.23 -5.12 15.73
CA LEU A 127 18.06 -5.95 15.91
C LEU A 127 18.47 -7.27 16.55
N LYS A 128 17.84 -7.62 17.68
CA LYS A 128 18.07 -8.90 18.34
C LYS A 128 17.77 -10.05 17.38
N PRO A 129 18.61 -11.11 17.33
CA PRO A 129 18.41 -12.24 16.43
C PRO A 129 17.02 -12.88 16.55
N GLU A 130 16.48 -12.98 17.76
CA GLU A 130 15.14 -13.56 17.99
C GLU A 130 14.02 -12.70 17.43
N LEU A 131 14.11 -11.38 17.56
CA LEU A 131 13.13 -10.45 16.97
C LEU A 131 13.18 -10.50 15.44
N LYS A 132 14.38 -10.59 14.86
CA LYS A 132 14.56 -10.79 13.42
C LYS A 132 13.89 -12.09 12.94
N LYS A 133 14.19 -13.21 13.60
CA LYS A 133 13.58 -14.52 13.26
C LYS A 133 12.06 -14.49 13.39
N ALA A 134 11.53 -13.82 14.42
CA ALA A 134 10.10 -13.69 14.61
C ALA A 134 9.43 -12.87 13.50
N LEU A 135 10.05 -11.75 13.10
CA LEU A 135 9.58 -10.95 11.96
C LEU A 135 9.61 -11.75 10.65
N ASP A 136 10.73 -12.44 10.37
CA ASP A 136 10.88 -13.25 9.17
C ASP A 136 9.83 -14.37 9.13
N LYS A 137 9.59 -15.04 10.27
CA LYS A 137 8.56 -16.06 10.41
C LYS A 137 7.16 -15.49 10.19
N LEU A 138 6.85 -14.34 10.79
CA LEU A 138 5.55 -13.66 10.60
C LEU A 138 5.32 -13.33 9.12
N CYS A 139 6.31 -12.76 8.44
CA CYS A 139 6.19 -12.43 7.01
C CYS A 139 5.92 -13.68 6.17
N LEU A 140 6.65 -14.78 6.43
CA LEU A 140 6.46 -16.05 5.72
C LEU A 140 5.09 -16.66 6.00
N ASP A 141 4.65 -16.69 7.25
CA ASP A 141 3.35 -17.27 7.63
C ASP A 141 2.19 -16.44 7.04
N THR A 142 2.31 -15.11 7.05
CA THR A 142 1.36 -14.22 6.38
C THR A 142 1.31 -14.49 4.88
N MET A 143 2.44 -14.45 4.16
CA MET A 143 2.43 -14.70 2.71
C MET A 143 1.85 -16.08 2.38
N ARG A 144 2.23 -17.13 3.14
CA ARG A 144 1.69 -18.49 2.96
C ARG A 144 0.18 -18.56 3.17
N SER A 145 -0.35 -17.79 4.12
CA SER A 145 -1.79 -17.81 4.38
C SER A 145 -2.62 -17.24 3.22
N PHE A 146 -2.06 -16.31 2.44
CA PHE A 146 -2.71 -15.77 1.25
C PHE A 146 -2.54 -16.63 0.00
N THR A 147 -1.48 -17.45 -0.08
CA THR A 147 -1.25 -18.34 -1.24
C THR A 147 -1.83 -19.75 -1.05
N ARG A 148 -2.39 -20.06 0.12
CA ARG A 148 -3.01 -21.38 0.38
C ARG A 148 -4.32 -21.51 -0.37
N ALA A 149 -4.53 -22.67 -0.98
CA ALA A 149 -5.86 -23.06 -1.44
C ALA A 149 -6.82 -23.10 -0.25
N SER A 150 -8.05 -22.62 -0.45
CA SER A 150 -9.12 -22.51 0.55
C SER A 150 -9.48 -23.84 1.27
N SER A 151 -8.97 -24.98 0.78
CA SER A 151 -9.23 -26.32 1.29
C SER A 151 -8.27 -26.81 2.38
N GLN A 152 -7.23 -26.06 2.76
CA GLN A 152 -6.30 -26.47 3.83
C GLN A 152 -6.36 -25.52 5.04
N PRO A 153 -6.81 -25.99 6.22
CA PRO A 153 -6.74 -25.19 7.44
C PRO A 153 -5.27 -24.95 7.79
N GLY A 154 -4.87 -23.68 7.73
CA GLY A 154 -3.54 -23.24 8.10
C GLY A 154 -3.31 -23.26 9.61
N PRO A 155 -2.05 -23.28 10.09
CA PRO A 155 -1.75 -22.87 11.45
C PRO A 155 -2.34 -21.49 11.74
N ALA A 156 -2.91 -21.33 12.94
CA ALA A 156 -3.41 -20.06 13.45
C ALA A 156 -2.30 -19.01 13.36
N THR A 157 -2.65 -17.84 12.84
CA THR A 157 -1.76 -16.69 12.72
C THR A 157 -2.12 -15.65 13.77
N VAL A 158 -1.17 -14.76 14.11
CA VAL A 158 -1.39 -13.67 15.06
C VAL A 158 -2.53 -12.72 14.62
N PHE A 159 -2.85 -12.71 13.32
CA PHE A 159 -3.91 -11.92 12.73
C PHE A 159 -5.30 -12.56 12.84
N ASP A 160 -5.41 -13.81 13.31
CA ASP A 160 -6.70 -14.49 13.45
C ASP A 160 -7.39 -14.13 14.79
N ASP A 161 -6.60 -13.74 15.80
CA ASP A 161 -7.09 -13.40 17.16
C ASP A 161 -7.09 -11.89 17.46
N ARG A 162 -6.53 -11.06 16.56
CA ARG A 162 -6.31 -9.62 16.78
C ARG A 162 -6.51 -8.82 15.50
N GLU A 163 -6.94 -7.57 15.65
CA GLU A 163 -7.03 -6.63 14.53
C GLU A 163 -5.66 -6.38 13.90
N SER A 164 -5.59 -6.43 12.56
CA SER A 164 -4.36 -6.22 11.80
C SER A 164 -3.67 -4.89 12.13
N ARG A 165 -4.46 -3.83 12.37
CA ARG A 165 -3.98 -2.52 12.80
C ARG A 165 -3.13 -2.60 14.06
N ASP A 166 -3.67 -3.20 15.11
CA ASP A 166 -3.00 -3.34 16.40
C ASP A 166 -1.73 -4.17 16.30
N VAL A 167 -1.77 -5.25 15.52
CA VAL A 167 -0.61 -6.13 15.31
C VAL A 167 0.52 -5.36 14.62
N LEU A 168 0.23 -4.67 13.52
CA LEU A 168 1.23 -3.93 12.75
C LEU A 168 1.78 -2.74 13.53
N GLN A 169 0.93 -1.96 14.20
CA GLN A 169 1.38 -0.84 15.04
C GLN A 169 2.24 -1.31 16.22
N SER A 170 1.83 -2.41 16.88
CA SER A 170 2.62 -3.01 17.97
C SER A 170 3.99 -3.47 17.47
N LEU A 171 4.04 -4.10 16.29
CA LEU A 171 5.28 -4.59 15.68
C LEU A 171 6.23 -3.45 15.32
N VAL A 172 5.73 -2.39 14.69
CA VAL A 172 6.52 -1.18 14.39
C VAL A 172 7.09 -0.58 15.67
N LEU A 173 6.25 -0.41 16.71
CA LEU A 173 6.68 0.16 17.98
C LEU A 173 7.71 -0.74 18.71
N GLU A 174 7.56 -2.06 18.65
CA GLU A 174 8.50 -3.00 19.26
C GLU A 174 9.87 -2.94 18.59
N ILE A 175 9.90 -2.92 17.25
CA ILE A 175 11.15 -2.81 16.48
C ILE A 175 11.79 -1.43 16.69
N GLU A 176 11.02 -0.35 16.65
CA GLU A 176 11.50 1.01 16.92
C GLU A 176 12.18 1.07 18.29
N ASN A 177 11.51 0.59 19.35
CA ASN A 177 12.05 0.60 20.70
C ASN A 177 13.29 -0.30 20.85
N ALA A 178 13.31 -1.46 20.19
CA ALA A 178 14.46 -2.35 20.21
C ALA A 178 15.69 -1.68 19.57
N VAL A 179 15.53 -1.08 18.40
CA VAL A 179 16.62 -0.40 17.68
C VAL A 179 17.07 0.86 18.41
N ALA A 180 16.13 1.68 18.90
CA ALA A 180 16.45 2.90 19.65
C ALA A 180 17.25 2.57 20.92
N LYS A 181 16.87 1.52 21.65
CA LYS A 181 17.57 1.06 22.85
C LYS A 181 18.97 0.54 22.54
N GLU A 182 19.10 -0.32 21.53
CA GLU A 182 20.40 -0.93 21.17
C GLU A 182 21.37 0.11 20.61
N ALA A 183 20.87 1.10 19.86
CA ALA A 183 21.68 2.19 19.31
C ALA A 183 21.91 3.35 20.29
N ASN A 184 21.30 3.32 21.48
CA ASN A 184 21.26 4.45 22.43
C ASN A 184 20.87 5.78 21.74
N LEU A 185 19.76 5.74 21.00
CA LEU A 185 19.31 6.82 20.13
C LEU A 185 18.60 7.94 20.90
N ASP A 186 18.86 9.19 20.54
CA ASP A 186 18.12 10.37 21.03
C ASP A 186 16.64 10.29 20.64
N ASP A 187 15.74 10.62 21.57
CA ASP A 187 14.30 10.66 21.36
C ASP A 187 13.89 11.57 20.19
N LYS A 188 14.67 12.62 19.89
CA LYS A 188 14.43 13.50 18.73
C LYS A 188 14.52 12.79 17.39
N LEU A 189 15.25 11.66 17.31
CA LEU A 189 15.42 10.88 16.09
C LEU A 189 14.41 9.73 15.98
N ARG A 190 13.56 9.52 16.99
CA ARG A 190 12.54 8.47 16.98
C ARG A 190 11.51 8.61 15.86
N PRO A 191 10.96 9.80 15.54
CA PRO A 191 10.01 9.93 14.42
C PRO A 191 10.64 9.48 13.09
N ALA A 192 11.90 9.86 12.86
CA ALA A 192 12.66 9.41 11.70
C ALA A 192 12.88 7.89 11.70
N LEU A 193 13.28 7.30 12.84
CA LEU A 193 13.45 5.86 12.97
C LEU A 193 12.14 5.11 12.69
N ARG A 194 11.03 5.59 13.26
CA ARG A 194 9.70 5.02 13.07
C ARG A 194 9.34 4.95 11.60
N LEU A 195 9.62 5.99 10.82
CA LEU A 195 9.38 5.98 9.37
C LEU A 195 10.15 4.86 8.65
N PHE A 196 11.45 4.68 8.97
CA PHE A 196 12.24 3.58 8.41
C PHE A 196 11.69 2.20 8.80
N VAL A 197 11.31 2.03 10.07
CA VAL A 197 10.75 0.78 10.58
C VAL A 197 9.39 0.49 9.96
N GLU A 198 8.54 1.50 9.83
CA GLU A 198 7.24 1.39 9.17
C GLU A 198 7.41 0.90 7.74
N HIS A 199 8.26 1.54 6.95
CA HIS A 199 8.57 1.10 5.60
C HIS A 199 9.11 -0.33 5.54
N MET A 200 9.98 -0.71 6.48
CA MET A 200 10.50 -2.08 6.56
C MET A 200 9.40 -3.11 6.85
N VAL A 201 8.45 -2.78 7.73
CA VAL A 201 7.37 -3.69 8.15
C VAL A 201 6.25 -3.75 7.11
N PHE A 202 5.68 -2.60 6.71
CA PHE A 202 4.53 -2.55 5.81
C PHE A 202 4.86 -3.06 4.41
N SER A 203 6.06 -2.80 3.89
CA SER A 203 6.48 -3.37 2.60
C SER A 203 6.53 -4.91 2.58
N ARG A 204 6.56 -5.56 3.76
CA ARG A 204 6.58 -7.03 3.91
C ARG A 204 5.26 -7.61 4.38
N LEU A 205 4.34 -6.78 4.85
CA LEU A 205 3.07 -7.21 5.46
C LEU A 205 1.87 -6.42 4.93
N ALA A 206 1.99 -5.73 3.79
CA ALA A 206 0.92 -4.91 3.21
C ALA A 206 -0.36 -5.71 3.01
N CYS A 207 -0.28 -6.97 2.56
CA CYS A 207 -1.45 -7.83 2.42
C CYS A 207 -2.18 -8.08 3.75
N ALA A 208 -1.48 -8.11 4.89
CA ALA A 208 -2.10 -8.29 6.20
C ALA A 208 -3.02 -7.12 6.58
N CYS A 209 -2.77 -5.92 6.04
CA CYS A 209 -3.62 -4.75 6.29
C CYS A 209 -5.07 -4.99 5.84
N TYR A 210 -5.28 -5.80 4.80
CA TYR A 210 -6.57 -6.01 4.16
C TYR A 210 -7.27 -7.31 4.59
N ARG A 211 -6.67 -8.09 5.51
CA ARG A 211 -7.05 -9.49 5.83
C ARG A 211 -8.49 -9.70 6.32
N GLY A 212 -9.23 -8.65 6.70
CA GLY A 212 -10.64 -8.74 7.12
C GLY A 212 -11.62 -7.89 6.31
N THR A 213 -11.15 -7.17 5.29
CA THR A 213 -11.95 -6.16 4.56
C THR A 213 -11.72 -6.20 3.06
N ALA A 214 -10.85 -7.10 2.57
CA ALA A 214 -10.48 -7.20 1.16
C ALA A 214 -11.70 -7.30 0.24
N THR A 215 -12.65 -8.20 0.54
CA THR A 215 -13.85 -8.39 -0.28
C THR A 215 -14.69 -7.12 -0.35
N ASP A 216 -14.96 -6.48 0.79
CA ASP A 216 -15.76 -5.25 0.83
C ASP A 216 -15.08 -4.11 0.06
N LEU A 217 -13.75 -3.98 0.20
CA LEU A 217 -12.97 -2.99 -0.55
C LEU A 217 -12.97 -3.29 -2.06
N ASP A 218 -12.98 -4.55 -2.46
CA ASP A 218 -13.01 -4.94 -3.87
C ASP A 218 -14.34 -4.60 -4.51
N GLU A 219 -15.46 -4.82 -3.80
CA GLU A 219 -16.78 -4.40 -4.23
C GLU A 219 -16.86 -2.87 -4.36
N LEU A 220 -16.36 -2.13 -3.38
CA LEU A 220 -16.30 -0.65 -3.42
C LEU A 220 -15.44 -0.14 -4.57
N ASN A 221 -14.26 -0.72 -4.78
CA ASN A 221 -13.35 -0.38 -5.88
C ASN A 221 -13.95 -0.74 -7.25
N ALA A 222 -14.68 -1.85 -7.36
CA ALA A 222 -15.39 -2.21 -8.59
C ALA A 222 -16.46 -1.18 -8.92
N SER A 223 -17.28 -0.79 -7.94
CA SER A 223 -18.30 0.23 -8.12
C SER A 223 -17.68 1.61 -8.42
N TRP A 224 -16.57 1.96 -7.76
CA TRP A 224 -15.80 3.19 -8.05
C TRP A 224 -15.38 3.29 -9.52
N ARG A 225 -14.81 2.22 -10.09
CA ARG A 225 -14.38 2.20 -11.50
C ARG A 225 -15.53 2.50 -12.46
N GLU A 226 -16.72 2.00 -12.16
CA GLU A 226 -17.91 2.27 -12.98
C GLU A 226 -18.38 3.72 -12.83
N GLN A 227 -18.53 4.21 -11.60
CA GLN A 227 -19.11 5.54 -11.36
C GLN A 227 -18.15 6.68 -11.75
N ALA A 228 -16.86 6.53 -11.48
CA ALA A 228 -15.86 7.51 -11.90
C ALA A 228 -15.82 7.66 -13.43
N ALA A 229 -16.02 6.57 -14.18
CA ALA A 229 -16.07 6.61 -15.64
C ALA A 229 -17.27 7.43 -16.16
N LYS A 230 -18.45 7.31 -15.54
CA LYS A 230 -19.64 8.11 -15.90
C LYS A 230 -19.40 9.61 -15.66
N MET A 231 -18.69 9.95 -14.59
CA MET A 231 -18.42 11.34 -14.18
C MET A 231 -17.23 12.00 -14.92
N ARG A 232 -16.55 11.29 -15.81
CA ARG A 232 -15.35 11.78 -16.51
C ARG A 232 -15.65 12.92 -17.48
N GLU A 233 -16.88 12.97 -18.02
CA GLU A 233 -17.29 13.97 -19.00
C GLU A 233 -17.72 15.31 -18.37
N LEU A 234 -17.98 15.34 -17.05
CA LEU A 234 -18.44 16.55 -16.37
C LEU A 234 -17.40 17.67 -16.44
N SER A 235 -17.84 18.83 -16.90
CA SER A 235 -17.10 20.08 -16.88
C SER A 235 -16.92 20.62 -15.45
N LEU A 236 -16.01 21.59 -15.30
CA LEU A 236 -15.78 22.30 -14.04
C LEU A 236 -17.03 23.07 -13.55
N GLU A 237 -17.88 23.53 -14.48
CA GLU A 237 -19.18 24.14 -14.18
C GLU A 237 -20.17 23.12 -13.62
N GLU A 238 -20.25 21.94 -14.24
CA GLU A 238 -21.19 20.88 -13.84
C GLU A 238 -20.84 20.24 -12.50
N VAL A 239 -19.55 20.16 -12.14
CA VAL A 239 -19.14 19.73 -10.79
C VAL A 239 -19.34 20.83 -9.73
N GLY A 240 -19.74 22.04 -10.12
CA GLY A 240 -20.12 23.11 -9.22
C GLY A 240 -18.96 23.91 -8.62
N VAL A 241 -17.86 24.11 -9.35
CA VAL A 241 -16.78 25.01 -8.90
C VAL A 241 -17.34 26.44 -8.78
N PRO A 242 -17.30 27.10 -7.59
CA PRO A 242 -17.98 28.38 -7.36
C PRO A 242 -17.12 29.57 -7.83
N VAL A 243 -16.51 29.47 -9.01
CA VAL A 243 -15.55 30.43 -9.56
C VAL A 243 -15.79 30.59 -11.06
N GLU A 244 -15.65 31.81 -11.57
CA GLU A 244 -15.70 32.06 -13.01
C GLU A 244 -14.55 31.33 -13.70
N ILE A 245 -14.88 30.48 -14.67
CA ILE A 245 -13.91 29.69 -15.40
C ILE A 245 -13.37 30.52 -16.56
N PRO A 246 -12.06 30.80 -16.63
CA PRO A 246 -11.49 31.50 -17.76
C PRO A 246 -11.69 30.69 -19.06
N ALA A 247 -12.01 31.37 -20.18
CA ALA A 247 -12.23 30.69 -21.47
C ALA A 247 -10.99 29.93 -21.98
N GLU A 248 -9.79 30.36 -21.57
CA GLU A 248 -8.50 29.71 -21.84
C GLU A 248 -8.36 28.38 -21.09
N ALA A 249 -8.94 28.33 -19.88
CA ALA A 249 -8.97 27.17 -19.01
C ALA A 249 -9.85 26.06 -19.62
N THR A 250 -10.95 26.42 -20.30
CA THR A 250 -11.82 25.44 -20.99
C THR A 250 -11.13 24.73 -22.17
N GLN A 251 -10.04 25.29 -22.71
CA GLN A 251 -9.30 24.75 -23.85
C GLN A 251 -8.01 24.01 -23.45
N GLN A 252 -7.49 24.26 -22.25
CA GLN A 252 -6.31 23.58 -21.72
C GLN A 252 -6.74 22.33 -20.94
N GLU A 253 -5.94 21.27 -20.97
CA GLU A 253 -6.04 20.17 -20.01
C GLU A 253 -5.59 20.66 -18.62
N ILE A 254 -6.38 21.53 -17.99
CA ILE A 254 -6.14 21.98 -16.62
C ILE A 254 -6.11 20.74 -15.72
N PHE A 255 -5.26 20.77 -14.71
CA PHE A 255 -5.11 19.71 -13.72
C PHE A 255 -4.41 18.43 -14.20
N SER A 256 -3.76 18.46 -15.36
CA SER A 256 -3.00 17.30 -15.88
C SER A 256 -1.89 16.85 -14.93
N ASP A 257 -1.19 17.76 -14.24
CA ASP A 257 -0.18 17.39 -13.25
C ASP A 257 -0.81 16.76 -12.01
N SER A 258 -1.96 17.28 -11.56
CA SER A 258 -2.72 16.72 -10.43
C SER A 258 -3.20 15.32 -10.73
N ILE A 259 -3.82 15.11 -11.90
CA ILE A 259 -4.24 13.78 -12.37
C ILE A 259 -3.04 12.83 -12.38
N ALA A 260 -1.91 13.26 -12.94
CA ALA A 260 -0.69 12.46 -12.95
C ALA A 260 -0.13 12.20 -11.54
N ALA A 261 -0.28 13.13 -10.60
CA ALA A 261 0.16 12.96 -9.22
C ALA A 261 -0.72 11.97 -8.44
N PHE A 262 -2.05 12.07 -8.58
CA PHE A 262 -2.99 11.12 -8.00
C PHE A 262 -2.77 9.71 -8.54
N ASN A 263 -2.62 9.54 -9.87
CA ASN A 263 -2.37 8.23 -10.49
C ASN A 263 -1.04 7.58 -10.05
N LYS A 264 -0.12 8.34 -9.45
CA LYS A 264 1.17 7.84 -8.94
C LYS A 264 1.12 7.48 -7.45
N MET A 265 -0.05 7.53 -6.80
CA MET A 265 -0.14 7.12 -5.41
C MET A 265 0.29 5.65 -5.25
N PRO A 266 1.22 5.33 -4.34
CA PRO A 266 1.63 3.96 -4.08
C PRO A 266 0.53 3.19 -3.33
N HIS A 267 0.79 1.92 -3.04
CA HIS A 267 -0.21 0.99 -2.51
C HIS A 267 0.24 0.24 -1.25
N LEU A 268 1.55 0.11 -1.03
CA LEU A 268 2.07 -0.81 0.00
C LEU A 268 2.25 -0.17 1.39
N VAL A 269 2.76 1.06 1.45
CA VAL A 269 3.20 1.68 2.71
C VAL A 269 2.32 2.88 3.07
N PRO A 270 1.61 2.87 4.20
CA PRO A 270 0.63 3.91 4.56
C PRO A 270 1.18 5.34 4.50
N SER A 271 2.34 5.60 5.12
CA SER A 271 2.98 6.93 5.08
C SER A 271 3.38 7.37 3.67
N SER A 272 3.69 6.43 2.76
CA SER A 272 3.98 6.76 1.36
C SER A 272 2.72 7.10 0.59
N VAL A 273 1.62 6.37 0.83
CA VAL A 273 0.31 6.69 0.23
C VAL A 273 -0.13 8.07 0.69
N LEU A 274 -0.10 8.33 2.00
CA LEU A 274 -0.47 9.64 2.57
C LEU A 274 0.42 10.76 2.04
N SER A 275 1.74 10.57 1.98
CA SER A 275 2.64 11.60 1.47
C SER A 275 2.44 11.88 -0.03
N ALA A 276 2.14 10.85 -0.83
CA ALA A 276 1.83 11.02 -2.25
C ALA A 276 0.49 11.76 -2.43
N PHE A 277 -0.53 11.40 -1.65
CA PHE A 277 -1.82 12.09 -1.62
C PHE A 277 -1.66 13.59 -1.27
N MET A 278 -0.94 13.91 -0.19
CA MET A 278 -0.68 15.29 0.21
C MET A 278 0.04 16.09 -0.89
N ARG A 279 0.99 15.47 -1.60
CA ARG A 279 1.67 16.12 -2.75
C ARG A 279 0.72 16.32 -3.94
N ALA A 280 -0.19 15.39 -4.19
CA ALA A 280 -1.20 15.55 -5.23
C ALA A 280 -2.15 16.70 -4.90
N VAL A 281 -2.56 16.85 -3.64
CA VAL A 281 -3.32 18.02 -3.17
C VAL A 281 -2.52 19.31 -3.34
N CYS A 282 -1.24 19.36 -2.95
CA CYS A 282 -0.42 20.56 -3.18
C CYS A 282 -0.29 20.90 -4.69
N THR A 283 -0.26 19.89 -5.55
CA THR A 283 -0.24 20.06 -7.01
C THR A 283 -1.55 20.64 -7.51
N LEU A 284 -2.68 20.16 -6.98
CA LEU A 284 -4.02 20.69 -7.25
C LEU A 284 -4.13 22.16 -6.88
N TYR A 285 -3.63 22.55 -5.71
CA TYR A 285 -3.62 23.96 -5.29
C TYR A 285 -2.79 24.84 -6.23
N ARG A 286 -1.64 24.32 -6.70
CA ARG A 286 -0.80 25.04 -7.67
C ARG A 286 -1.52 25.24 -9.00
N GLU A 287 -2.10 24.18 -9.56
CA GLU A 287 -2.81 24.27 -10.84
C GLU A 287 -4.11 25.06 -10.72
N ALA A 288 -4.79 25.05 -9.57
CA ALA A 288 -5.95 25.90 -9.32
C ALA A 288 -5.56 27.38 -9.31
N LYS A 289 -4.40 27.71 -8.74
CA LYS A 289 -3.85 29.07 -8.80
C LYS A 289 -3.49 29.47 -10.23
N GLU A 290 -2.80 28.61 -10.97
CA GLU A 290 -2.31 28.93 -12.31
C GLU A 290 -3.44 28.96 -13.35
N GLY A 291 -4.40 28.05 -13.26
CA GLY A 291 -5.47 27.87 -14.24
C GLY A 291 -6.76 28.63 -13.93
N LEU A 292 -7.03 28.93 -12.65
CA LEU A 292 -8.29 29.57 -12.20
C LEU A 292 -8.06 30.85 -11.39
N ASP A 293 -6.81 31.33 -11.25
CA ASP A 293 -6.43 32.50 -10.43
C ASP A 293 -6.87 32.39 -8.95
N LEU A 294 -6.92 31.17 -8.43
CA LEU A 294 -7.30 30.89 -7.04
C LEU A 294 -6.08 30.87 -6.13
N ASP A 295 -5.91 31.92 -5.32
CA ASP A 295 -4.91 31.91 -4.26
C ASP A 295 -5.17 30.79 -3.25
N SER A 296 -4.10 30.15 -2.76
CA SER A 296 -4.21 29.01 -1.83
C SER A 296 -4.95 29.33 -0.53
N SER A 297 -4.96 30.60 -0.10
CA SER A 297 -5.72 31.09 1.05
C SER A 297 -7.24 31.17 0.80
N CYS A 298 -7.67 31.09 -0.45
CA CYS A 298 -9.04 31.25 -0.90
C CYS A 298 -9.71 29.90 -1.23
N ILE A 299 -8.95 28.80 -1.27
CA ILE A 299 -9.46 27.46 -1.54
C ILE A 299 -10.07 26.90 -0.25
N SER A 300 -11.35 27.22 -0.03
CA SER A 300 -12.16 26.60 1.03
C SER A 300 -12.61 25.18 0.61
N ALA A 301 -13.27 24.45 1.52
CA ALA A 301 -13.87 23.16 1.20
C ALA A 301 -14.87 23.23 0.01
N ASP A 302 -15.58 24.36 -0.12
CA ASP A 302 -16.57 24.58 -1.19
C ASP A 302 -15.92 24.70 -2.57
N VAL A 303 -14.63 25.05 -2.63
CA VAL A 303 -13.83 25.08 -3.87
C VAL A 303 -13.10 23.75 -4.04
N LEU A 304 -12.48 23.25 -2.97
CA LEU A 304 -11.65 22.06 -3.00
C LEU A 304 -12.43 20.80 -3.39
N LEU A 305 -13.64 20.62 -2.85
CA LEU A 305 -14.40 19.39 -3.08
C LEU A 305 -14.82 19.24 -4.56
N PRO A 306 -15.40 20.26 -5.23
CA PRO A 306 -15.65 20.21 -6.68
C PRO A 306 -14.38 19.94 -7.50
N LEU A 307 -13.25 20.56 -7.14
CA LEU A 307 -11.98 20.33 -7.83
C LEU A 307 -11.48 18.88 -7.66
N LEU A 308 -11.62 18.31 -6.45
CA LEU A 308 -11.31 16.90 -6.21
C LEU A 308 -12.23 15.98 -7.02
N VAL A 309 -13.53 16.26 -7.08
CA VAL A 309 -14.47 15.48 -7.92
C VAL A 309 -14.03 15.51 -9.38
N TYR A 310 -13.72 16.70 -9.90
CA TYR A 310 -13.28 16.88 -11.29
C TYR A 310 -12.01 16.10 -11.63
N VAL A 311 -11.00 16.17 -10.74
CA VAL A 311 -9.72 15.49 -10.94
C VAL A 311 -9.87 13.98 -10.78
N LEU A 312 -10.53 13.53 -9.70
CA LEU A 312 -10.66 12.10 -9.40
C LEU A 312 -11.46 11.34 -10.45
N SER A 313 -12.48 11.96 -11.08
CA SER A 313 -13.23 11.32 -12.19
C SER A 313 -12.38 11.11 -13.46
N ARG A 314 -11.24 11.81 -13.56
CA ARG A 314 -10.31 11.70 -14.69
C ARG A 314 -9.11 10.81 -14.38
N CYS A 315 -8.82 10.58 -13.11
CA CYS A 315 -7.77 9.69 -12.67
C CYS A 315 -8.07 8.21 -13.02
N ASP A 316 -7.00 7.42 -13.14
CA ASP A 316 -7.03 5.96 -13.23
C ASP A 316 -6.64 5.40 -11.86
N LEU A 317 -7.62 5.33 -10.96
CA LEU A 317 -7.46 4.92 -9.57
C LEU A 317 -8.30 3.67 -9.27
N PRO A 318 -7.95 2.50 -9.81
CA PRO A 318 -8.77 1.29 -9.67
C PRO A 318 -8.90 0.78 -8.23
N HIS A 319 -8.04 1.23 -7.31
CA HIS A 319 -8.01 0.77 -5.91
C HIS A 319 -8.08 1.92 -4.90
N LEU A 320 -8.75 3.02 -5.24
CA LEU A 320 -8.81 4.21 -4.41
C LEU A 320 -9.33 3.93 -2.99
N HIS A 321 -10.38 3.10 -2.85
CA HIS A 321 -10.91 2.74 -1.52
C HIS A 321 -9.87 2.00 -0.67
N SER A 322 -9.06 1.14 -1.29
CA SER A 322 -7.99 0.42 -0.60
C SER A 322 -6.86 1.33 -0.15
N GLN A 323 -6.53 2.37 -0.93
CA GLN A 323 -5.55 3.39 -0.57
C GLN A 323 -6.07 4.29 0.55
N VAL A 324 -7.34 4.71 0.48
CA VAL A 324 -8.01 5.49 1.53
C VAL A 324 -8.08 4.71 2.85
N TYR A 325 -8.48 3.43 2.80
CA TYR A 325 -8.47 2.56 3.96
C TYR A 325 -7.07 2.48 4.61
N LEU A 326 -6.02 2.34 3.80
CA LEU A 326 -4.65 2.28 4.30
C LEU A 326 -4.24 3.59 4.99
N MET A 327 -4.58 4.75 4.41
CA MET A 327 -4.30 6.07 5.00
C MET A 327 -5.05 6.28 6.32
N GLU A 328 -6.35 6.00 6.33
CA GLU A 328 -7.23 6.20 7.49
C GLU A 328 -6.83 5.32 8.67
N GLN A 329 -6.61 4.02 8.42
CA GLN A 329 -6.38 3.06 9.49
C GLN A 329 -4.93 3.04 9.98
N TYR A 330 -3.97 3.34 9.12
CA TYR A 330 -2.55 3.10 9.42
C TYR A 330 -1.65 4.34 9.35
N ALA A 331 -2.00 5.38 8.59
CA ALA A 331 -1.14 6.56 8.44
C ALA A 331 -1.53 7.72 9.36
N ILE A 332 -2.83 7.98 9.52
CA ILE A 332 -3.31 9.09 10.36
C ILE A 332 -3.34 8.64 11.82
N ASN A 333 -2.45 9.23 12.64
CA ASN A 333 -2.54 9.17 14.09
C ASN A 333 -3.14 10.49 14.59
N GLU A 334 -4.10 10.41 15.50
CA GLU A 334 -4.87 11.55 16.03
C GLU A 334 -4.02 12.59 16.79
N SER A 335 -2.72 12.35 17.03
CA SER A 335 -2.02 13.03 18.12
C SER A 335 -1.17 14.27 17.78
N GLN A 336 -0.61 14.53 16.58
CA GLN A 336 0.13 15.80 16.34
C GLN A 336 0.11 16.38 14.90
N ASP A 337 0.24 15.58 13.83
CA ASP A 337 0.15 16.07 12.43
C ASP A 337 -1.19 15.70 11.75
N GLY A 338 -2.12 15.12 12.54
CA GLY A 338 -3.34 14.51 12.03
C GLY A 338 -4.39 15.49 11.52
N SER A 339 -4.38 16.77 11.90
CA SER A 339 -5.51 17.67 11.61
C SER A 339 -5.62 18.05 10.14
N GLU A 340 -4.51 18.38 9.47
CA GLU A 340 -4.53 18.77 8.05
C GLU A 340 -4.66 17.54 7.14
N ALA A 341 -3.87 16.49 7.42
CA ALA A 341 -3.98 15.23 6.70
C ALA A 341 -5.39 14.61 6.81
N ALA A 342 -6.01 14.65 8.00
CA ALA A 342 -7.37 14.17 8.18
C ALA A 342 -8.39 15.08 7.49
N TYR A 343 -8.17 16.40 7.47
CA TYR A 343 -9.03 17.31 6.72
C TYR A 343 -9.05 16.97 5.23
N TYR A 344 -7.88 16.83 4.59
CA TYR A 344 -7.85 16.48 3.17
C TYR A 344 -8.33 15.05 2.90
N LEU A 345 -8.06 14.10 3.80
CA LEU A 345 -8.61 12.75 3.66
C LEU A 345 -10.14 12.77 3.75
N ALA A 346 -10.72 13.56 4.65
CA ALA A 346 -12.17 13.73 4.74
C ALA A 346 -12.73 14.39 3.47
N CYS A 347 -12.04 15.38 2.88
CA CYS A 347 -12.43 15.96 1.59
C CYS A 347 -12.36 14.92 0.45
N LEU A 348 -11.34 14.05 0.45
CA LEU A 348 -11.22 12.94 -0.50
C LEU A 348 -12.38 11.95 -0.35
N GLN A 349 -12.68 11.51 0.87
CA GLN A 349 -13.80 10.62 1.16
C GLN A 349 -15.14 11.25 0.77
N ALA A 350 -15.32 12.56 0.99
CA ALA A 350 -16.53 13.28 0.58
C ALA A 350 -16.65 13.37 -0.96
N ALA A 351 -15.57 13.67 -1.67
CA ALA A 351 -15.55 13.69 -3.13
C ALA A 351 -15.83 12.30 -3.72
N MET A 352 -15.27 11.24 -3.11
CA MET A 352 -15.61 9.86 -3.46
C MET A 352 -17.09 9.57 -3.21
N GLY A 353 -17.63 9.96 -2.05
CA GLY A 353 -19.04 9.80 -1.74
C GLY A 353 -19.96 10.50 -2.74
N TYR A 354 -19.57 11.68 -3.23
CA TYR A 354 -20.30 12.40 -4.27
C TYR A 354 -20.33 11.63 -5.60
N ILE A 355 -19.17 11.17 -6.09
CA ILE A 355 -19.06 10.39 -7.34
C ILE A 355 -19.87 9.08 -7.23
N MET A 356 -19.77 8.40 -6.10
CA MET A 356 -20.50 7.14 -5.85
C MET A 356 -22.01 7.35 -5.67
N GLY A 357 -22.43 8.48 -5.10
CA GLY A 357 -23.84 8.81 -4.85
C GLY A 357 -24.59 9.26 -6.11
N ASN A 358 -23.96 10.00 -7.01
CA ASN A 358 -24.59 10.47 -8.25
C ASN A 358 -24.94 9.34 -9.21
N GLY A 359 -24.20 8.22 -9.16
CA GLY A 359 -24.53 7.02 -9.93
C GLY A 359 -25.89 6.39 -9.59
N VAL A 360 -26.34 6.54 -8.34
CA VAL A 360 -27.58 5.93 -7.85
C VAL A 360 -28.80 6.79 -8.22
N ALA A 361 -28.62 8.10 -8.43
CA ALA A 361 -29.70 9.00 -8.79
C ALA A 361 -30.15 8.79 -10.26
N GLU A 362 -29.21 8.56 -11.19
CA GLU A 362 -29.54 8.32 -12.59
C GLU A 362 -30.20 6.95 -12.85
N ASP A 363 -29.84 5.93 -12.08
CA ASP A 363 -30.46 4.59 -12.16
C ASP A 363 -31.90 4.58 -11.62
N ALA A 364 -32.22 5.50 -10.68
CA ALA A 364 -33.57 5.66 -10.12
C ALA A 364 -34.52 6.46 -11.03
N GLU A 365 -33.99 7.34 -11.89
CA GLU A 365 -34.79 8.08 -12.89
C GLU A 365 -34.98 7.30 -14.21
N SER A 366 -34.24 6.20 -14.38
CA SER A 366 -34.29 5.33 -15.57
C SER A 366 -35.16 4.06 -15.40
N GLN A 367 -35.82 3.89 -14.25
CA GLN A 367 -36.82 2.85 -13.96
C GLN A 367 -38.23 3.45 -13.86
#